data_AF-A0A9D5YC22-F1
#
_entry.id   AF-A0A9D5YC22-F1
#
_cell.length_a   1.000
_cell.length_b   1.000
_cell.length_c   1.000
_cell.angle_alpha   90.00
_cell.angle_beta   90.00
_cell.angle_gamma   90.00
#
_symmetry.space_group_name_H-M   'P 1'
#
loop_
_entity.id
_entity.type
_entity.pdbx_description
1 polymer ?
#
loop_
_entity_poly.entity_id
_entity_poly.type
_entity_poly.pdbx_seq_one_letter_code
_entity_poly.pdbx_strand_id
1 'polypeptide(L)'
;MAICNKCGQYVGDAESECRKCGNVLIPVQEANDSKPVLFGIIGFLLSVLGVFWGILWKTSHPKRAKALIIGGSVGLAVITLIKLAGPMLVLYLLH
;
A
#
# COMPACT_ATOMS: atom_id res chain seq x y z
N MET A 1 9.45 5.98 -23.91
CA MET A 1 10.83 5.81 -24.42
C MET A 1 11.54 4.71 -23.65
N ALA A 2 11.82 3.58 -24.26
CA ALA A 2 12.56 2.48 -23.64
C ALA A 2 14.07 2.59 -23.97
N ILE A 3 14.94 2.23 -23.03
CA ILE A 3 16.39 2.19 -23.24
C ILE A 3 16.82 0.72 -23.30
N CYS A 4 17.61 0.35 -24.31
CA CYS A 4 18.12 -1.01 -24.42
C CYS A 4 19.13 -1.31 -23.30
N ASN A 5 18.86 -2.33 -22.49
CA ASN A 5 19.71 -2.77 -21.38
C ASN A 5 21.09 -3.32 -21.80
N LYS A 6 21.29 -3.68 -23.07
CA LYS A 6 22.55 -4.22 -23.62
C LYS A 6 23.45 -3.15 -24.24
N CYS A 7 22.87 -2.15 -24.92
CA CYS A 7 23.65 -1.18 -25.71
C CYS A 7 23.41 0.29 -25.29
N GLY A 8 22.52 0.53 -24.33
CA GLY A 8 22.25 1.86 -23.77
C GLY A 8 21.64 2.86 -24.75
N GLN A 9 21.14 2.41 -25.91
CA GLN A 9 20.49 3.27 -26.89
C GLN A 9 19.00 3.42 -26.59
N TYR A 10 18.45 4.58 -26.94
CA TYR A 10 17.02 4.82 -26.95
C TYR A 10 16.37 4.01 -28.07
N VAL A 11 15.32 3.27 -27.74
CA VAL A 11 14.55 2.48 -28.69
C VAL A 11 13.12 3.03 -28.70
N GLY A 12 12.53 3.11 -29.90
CA GLY A 12 11.15 3.57 -30.05
C GLY A 12 10.20 2.64 -29.30
N ASP A 13 9.12 3.19 -28.75
CA ASP A 13 8.18 2.50 -27.85
C ASP A 13 7.42 1.32 -28.50
N ALA A 14 7.63 1.06 -29.80
CA ALA A 14 6.97 0.02 -30.59
C ALA A 14 7.94 -1.01 -31.21
N GLU A 15 9.25 -0.95 -30.93
CA GLU A 15 10.22 -1.91 -31.47
C GLU A 15 10.49 -3.05 -30.48
N SER A 16 10.17 -4.28 -30.91
CA SER A 16 10.41 -5.52 -30.14
C SER A 16 11.87 -5.96 -30.12
N GLU A 17 12.71 -5.34 -30.96
CA GLU A 17 14.12 -5.65 -31.10
C GLU A 17 14.96 -4.38 -31.29
N CYS A 18 16.12 -4.33 -30.65
CA CYS A 18 17.01 -3.19 -30.80
C CYS A 18 17.75 -3.28 -32.14
N ARG A 19 17.47 -2.37 -33.08
CA ARG A 19 18.14 -2.33 -34.40
C ARG A 19 19.68 -2.29 -34.37
N LYS A 20 20.28 -1.85 -33.26
CA LYS A 20 21.74 -1.67 -33.16
C LYS A 20 22.48 -2.90 -32.61
N CYS A 21 21.84 -3.68 -31.74
CA CYS A 21 22.48 -4.84 -31.11
C CYS A 21 21.73 -6.16 -31.34
N GLY A 22 20.58 -6.13 -32.02
CA GLY A 22 19.72 -7.29 -32.27
C GLY A 22 19.11 -7.90 -31.02
N ASN A 23 19.20 -7.24 -29.86
CA ASN A 23 18.66 -7.77 -28.62
C ASN A 23 17.14 -7.58 -28.59
N VAL A 24 16.42 -8.65 -28.25
CA VAL A 24 14.96 -8.61 -28.06
C VAL A 24 14.67 -7.75 -26.82
N LEU A 25 13.85 -6.71 -27.02
CA LEU A 25 13.35 -5.87 -25.94
C LEU A 25 12.20 -6.62 -25.28
N ILE A 26 12.50 -7.23 -24.14
CA ILE A 26 11.46 -7.79 -23.28
C ILE A 26 10.72 -6.57 -22.72
N PRO A 27 9.43 -6.34 -23.05
CA PRO A 27 8.68 -5.25 -22.48
C PRO A 27 8.74 -5.43 -20.97
N VAL A 28 9.30 -4.44 -20.28
CA VAL A 28 9.26 -4.42 -18.82
C VAL A 28 7.78 -4.30 -18.50
N GLN A 29 7.19 -5.38 -18.00
CA GLN A 29 5.81 -5.35 -17.52
C GLN A 29 5.73 -4.20 -16.54
N GLU A 30 4.95 -3.17 -16.89
CA GLU A 30 4.75 -2.03 -15.99
C GLU A 30 4.34 -2.60 -14.64
N ALA A 31 5.06 -2.19 -13.60
CA ALA A 31 4.71 -2.55 -12.24
C ALA A 31 3.26 -2.12 -12.03
N ASN A 32 2.35 -3.09 -11.96
CA ASN A 32 0.94 -2.83 -11.78
C ASN A 32 0.80 -2.26 -10.36
N ASP A 33 0.74 -0.92 -10.25
CA ASP A 33 0.45 -0.14 -9.04
C ASP A 33 -1.02 -0.35 -8.58
N SER A 34 -1.51 -1.58 -8.68
CA SER A 34 -2.74 -2.03 -8.07
C SER A 34 -2.61 -1.89 -6.58
N LYS A 35 -3.25 -0.86 -6.01
CA LYS A 35 -3.35 -0.62 -4.55
C LYS A 35 -3.86 -1.91 -3.90
N PRO A 36 -3.02 -2.69 -3.22
CA PRO A 36 -3.45 -3.97 -2.67
C PRO A 36 -4.44 -3.69 -1.54
N VAL A 37 -5.72 -3.93 -1.80
CA VAL A 37 -6.81 -3.89 -0.80
C VAL A 37 -6.42 -4.68 0.46
N LEU A 38 -5.59 -5.69 0.29
CA LEU A 38 -4.97 -6.51 1.32
C LEU A 38 -4.24 -5.71 2.42
N PHE A 39 -3.53 -4.63 2.08
CA PHE A 39 -2.83 -3.81 3.10
C PHE A 39 -3.81 -3.08 4.02
N GLY A 40 -4.97 -2.68 3.50
CA GLY A 40 -6.04 -2.08 4.31
C GLY A 40 -6.65 -3.08 5.30
N ILE A 41 -6.82 -4.32 4.88
CA ILE A 41 -7.37 -5.40 5.70
C ILE A 41 -6.39 -5.74 6.84
N ILE A 42 -5.09 -5.84 6.55
CA ILE A 42 -4.05 -6.10 7.55
C ILE A 42 -4.02 -5.01 8.64
N GLY A 43 -4.08 -3.74 8.25
CA GLY A 43 -4.08 -2.62 9.20
C GLY A 43 -5.29 -2.65 10.15
N PHE A 44 -6.47 -3.02 9.63
CA PHE A 44 -7.68 -3.15 10.44
C PHE A 44 -7.58 -4.32 11.42
N LEU A 45 -7.13 -5.49 10.96
CA LEU A 45 -6.93 -6.67 11.80
C LEU A 45 -5.93 -6.41 12.94
N LEU A 46 -4.83 -5.72 12.67
CA LEU A 46 -3.85 -5.35 13.72
C LEU A 46 -4.45 -4.41 14.77
N SER A 47 -5.27 -3.45 14.35
CA SER A 47 -5.93 -2.51 15.27
C SER A 47 -6.92 -3.24 16.19
N VAL A 48 -7.70 -4.18 15.65
CA VAL A 48 -8.64 -5.01 16.40
C VAL A 48 -7.91 -5.95 17.37
N LEU A 49 -6.88 -6.65 16.90
CA LEU A 49 -6.08 -7.56 17.73
C LEU A 49 -5.37 -6.81 18.86
N GLY A 50 -4.88 -5.59 18.62
CA GLY A 50 -4.24 -4.75 19.65
C GLY A 50 -5.19 -4.41 20.81
N VAL A 51 -6.45 -4.09 20.52
CA VAL A 51 -7.46 -3.84 21.56
C VAL A 51 -7.79 -5.13 22.32
N PHE A 52 -8.02 -6.23 21.61
CA PHE A 52 -8.37 -7.52 22.23
C PHE A 52 -7.25 -8.04 23.15
N TRP A 53 -6.01 -8.00 22.69
CA TRP A 53 -4.85 -8.45 23.44
C TRP A 53 -4.55 -7.54 24.64
N GLY A 54 -4.83 -6.23 24.50
CA GLY A 54 -4.76 -5.30 25.61
C GLY A 54 -5.76 -5.60 26.72
N ILE A 55 -6.97 -6.07 26.38
CA ILE A 55 -7.97 -6.51 27.37
C ILE A 55 -7.52 -7.82 28.05
N LEU A 56 -7.00 -8.78 27.29
CA LEU A 56 -6.47 -10.05 27.83
C LEU A 56 -5.30 -9.83 28.80
N TRP A 57 -4.39 -8.90 28.51
CA TRP A 57 -3.25 -8.61 29.38
C TRP A 57 -3.55 -7.65 30.54
N LYS A 58 -4.81 -7.22 30.70
CA LYS A 58 -5.20 -6.29 31.77
C LYS A 58 -4.86 -6.81 33.17
N THR A 59 -4.90 -8.12 33.39
CA THR A 59 -4.62 -8.76 34.68
C THR A 59 -3.13 -9.08 34.89
N SER A 60 -2.39 -9.41 33.83
CA SER A 60 -1.00 -9.87 33.91
C SER A 60 0.03 -8.75 33.73
N HIS A 61 -0.24 -7.74 32.88
CA HIS A 61 0.69 -6.65 32.58
C HIS A 61 -0.04 -5.32 32.35
N PRO A 62 -0.44 -4.60 33.41
CA PRO A 62 -1.33 -3.44 33.31
C PRO A 62 -0.73 -2.27 32.52
N LYS A 63 0.59 -2.07 32.56
CA LYS A 63 1.27 -1.00 31.79
C LYS A 63 1.27 -1.28 30.29
N ARG A 64 1.49 -2.54 29.88
CA ARG A 64 1.50 -2.96 28.47
C ARG A 64 0.08 -3.01 27.91
N ALA A 65 -0.88 -3.46 28.71
CA ALA A 65 -2.30 -3.48 28.37
C ALA A 65 -2.83 -2.09 28.02
N LYS A 66 -2.52 -1.07 28.83
CA LYS A 66 -2.94 0.32 28.55
C LYS A 66 -2.37 0.85 27.24
N ALA A 67 -1.08 0.62 26.98
CA ALA A 67 -0.45 1.05 25.74
C ALA A 67 -1.06 0.37 24.51
N LEU A 68 -1.36 -0.93 24.58
CA LEU A 68 -1.98 -1.68 23.49
C LEU A 68 -3.42 -1.23 23.19
N ILE A 69 -4.21 -0.97 24.23
CA ILE A 69 -5.59 -0.49 24.08
C ILE A 69 -5.60 0.91 23.45
N ILE A 70 -4.73 1.81 23.91
CA ILE A 70 -4.61 3.17 23.37
C ILE A 70 -4.11 3.14 21.92
N GLY A 71 -3.10 2.32 21.64
CA GLY A 71 -2.57 2.16 20.28
C GLY A 71 -3.61 1.59 19.32
N GLY A 72 -4.36 0.57 19.75
CA GLY A 72 -5.41 -0.04 18.94
C GLY A 72 -6.60 0.89 18.68
N SER A 73 -7.02 1.69 19.66
CA SER A 73 -8.14 2.63 19.50
C SER A 73 -7.78 3.81 18.58
N VAL A 74 -6.59 4.39 18.74
CA VAL A 74 -6.11 5.48 17.87
C VAL A 74 -5.90 4.97 16.45
N GLY A 75 -5.32 3.76 16.29
CA GLY A 75 -5.16 3.12 14.98
C GLY A 75 -6.49 2.94 14.25
N LEU A 76 -7.51 2.43 14.94
CA LEU A 76 -8.85 2.26 14.37
C LEU A 76 -9.51 3.59 13.97
N ALA A 77 -9.38 4.62 14.81
CA ALA A 77 -9.92 5.95 14.52
C ALA A 77 -9.26 6.59 13.29
N VAL A 78 -7.92 6.54 13.20
CA VAL A 78 -7.16 7.10 12.06
C VAL A 78 -7.51 6.39 10.76
N ILE A 79 -7.58 5.05 10.76
CA ILE A 79 -7.96 4.27 9.57
C ILE A 79 -9.37 4.66 9.11
N THR A 80 -10.33 4.78 10.03
CA THR A 80 -11.71 5.17 9.72
C THR A 80 -11.78 6.58 9.11
N LEU A 81 -11.05 7.55 9.67
CA LEU A 81 -11.01 8.91 9.15
C LEU A 81 -10.42 8.98 7.75
N ILE A 82 -9.31 8.28 7.48
CA ILE A 82 -8.69 8.26 6.15
C ILE A 82 -9.64 7.65 5.11
N LYS A 83 -10.37 6.59 5.49
CA LYS A 83 -11.33 5.92 4.60
C LYS A 83 -12.57 6.76 4.31
N LEU A 84 -13.00 7.63 5.22
CA LEU A 84 -14.15 8.51 5.03
C LEU A 84 -13.77 9.84 4.36
N ALA A 85 -12.57 10.37 4.62
CA ALA A 85 -12.10 11.62 4.04
C ALA A 85 -11.96 11.56 2.50
N GLY A 86 -11.50 10.42 1.97
CA GLY A 86 -11.39 10.20 0.51
C GLY A 86 -12.72 10.35 -0.24
N PRO A 87 -13.75 9.52 0.06
CA PRO A 87 -15.05 9.63 -0.61
C PRO A 87 -15.75 10.97 -0.31
N MET A 88 -15.58 11.54 0.89
CA MET A 88 -16.11 12.88 1.21
C MET A 88 -15.52 13.98 0.32
N LEU A 89 -14.21 13.95 0.07
CA LEU A 89 -13.54 14.91 -0.83
C LEU A 89 -14.03 14.75 -2.27
N VAL A 90 -14.19 13.51 -2.75
CA VAL A 90 -14.71 13.23 -4.11
C VAL A 90 -16.15 13.73 -4.26
N LEU A 91 -17.01 13.50 -3.26
CA LEU A 91 -18.39 13.99 -3.26
C LEU A 91 -18.46 15.52 -3.19
N TYR A 92 -17.56 16.17 -2.45
CA TYR A 92 -17.46 17.63 -2.39
C TYR A 92 -17.03 18.24 -3.73
N LEU A 93 -16.12 17.60 -4.47
CA LEU A 93 -15.69 18.04 -5.80
C LEU A 93 -16.73 17.78 -6.90
N LEU A 94 -17.71 16.91 -6.65
CA LEU A 94 -18.77 16.55 -7.59
C LEU A 94 -20.01 17.45 -7.48
N HIS A 95 -20.10 18.29 -6.45
CA HIS A 95 -21.21 19.18 -6.15
C HIS A 95 -20.84 20.63 -6.48
#